data_AF-A0A1H6FZJ9-F1
#
_entry.id   AF-A0A1H6FZJ9-F1
#
_cell.length_a   1.000
_cell.length_b   1.000
_cell.length_c   1.000
_cell.angle_alpha   90.00
_cell.angle_beta   90.00
_cell.angle_gamma   90.00
#
_symmetry.space_group_name_H-M   'P 1'
#
loop_
_entity.id
_entity.type
_entity.pdbx_description
1 polymer ?
#
loop_
_entity_poly.entity_id
_entity_poly.type
_entity_poly.pdbx_seq_one_letter_code
_entity_poly.pdbx_strand_id
1 'polypeptide(L)'
;MSRSALVGNVTAMLEDAGFVVSDRCAIRPKSFDIAARRGDDLILVKILGNIDAFNEATGHEMRRLGTYLEATPLVIGLRSRDEDLKPDVTYFRHGVPVLSPDTAYNLFIEDVPPLIYAAPGGLYVNIDGDLLADEREDREWSLGQLASELGVSRRTVSKYEDGMNASVEVAMALQELFETPLTSPVDVLEGADDVHETETTPDDPDADPDDEQVVAVLTKAGYSVHPTLRSPFKAVSRDEDDGNNDVVLTGHSKFTKAAKKRARIMSSIGRVTHTRSVYVVERAKQESVDGTALVEREELAELGDVAELQKVIRERAEHEEAA
;
A
#
# COMPACT_ATOMS: atom_id res chain seq x y z
N MET A 1 -1.35 -24.92 -4.75
CA MET A 1 -0.14 -24.37 -4.09
C MET A 1 -0.43 -24.10 -2.62
N SER A 2 0.51 -24.30 -1.69
CA SER A 2 0.31 -23.92 -0.28
C SER A 2 0.46 -22.40 -0.11
N ARG A 3 -0.17 -21.83 0.92
CA ARG A 3 -0.02 -20.39 1.23
C ARG A 3 1.43 -20.00 1.51
N SER A 4 2.18 -20.85 2.20
CA SER A 4 3.59 -20.58 2.52
C SER A 4 4.48 -20.54 1.28
N ALA A 5 4.19 -21.40 0.29
CA ALA A 5 4.87 -21.41 -1.00
C ALA A 5 4.51 -20.16 -1.82
N LEU A 6 3.23 -19.78 -1.88
CA LEU A 6 2.82 -18.57 -2.58
C LEU A 6 3.52 -17.33 -2.03
N VAL A 7 3.54 -17.16 -0.71
CA VAL A 7 4.26 -16.05 -0.07
C VAL A 7 5.77 -16.15 -0.38
N GLY A 8 6.34 -17.35 -0.47
CA GLY A 8 7.75 -17.55 -0.84
C GLY A 8 8.06 -17.07 -2.23
N ASN A 9 7.26 -17.48 -3.20
CA ASN A 9 7.46 -17.11 -4.59
C ASN A 9 7.29 -15.60 -4.82
N VAL A 10 6.28 -14.99 -4.18
CA VAL A 10 6.07 -13.53 -4.28
C VAL A 10 7.21 -12.76 -3.61
N THR A 11 7.69 -13.19 -2.43
CA THR A 11 8.86 -12.57 -1.79
C THR A 11 10.09 -12.65 -2.69
N ALA A 12 10.40 -13.83 -3.24
CA ALA A 12 11.55 -14.00 -4.12
C ALA A 12 11.43 -13.15 -5.40
N MET A 13 10.25 -13.07 -6.01
CA MET A 13 10.01 -12.22 -7.17
C MET A 13 10.28 -10.74 -6.85
N LEU A 14 9.82 -10.24 -5.70
CA LEU A 14 10.09 -8.85 -5.32
C LEU A 14 11.59 -8.61 -5.06
N GLU A 15 12.28 -9.57 -4.42
CA GLU A 15 13.73 -9.51 -4.23
C GLU A 15 14.49 -9.49 -5.57
N ASP A 16 14.10 -10.35 -6.52
CA ASP A 16 14.66 -10.38 -7.88
C ASP A 16 14.38 -9.07 -8.65
N ALA A 17 13.25 -8.41 -8.37
CA ALA A 17 12.89 -7.09 -8.89
C ALA A 17 13.65 -5.93 -8.22
N GLY A 18 14.56 -6.23 -7.28
CA GLY A 18 15.40 -5.26 -6.59
C GLY A 18 14.77 -4.63 -5.36
N PHE A 19 13.65 -5.15 -4.85
CA PHE A 19 13.09 -4.69 -3.58
C PHE A 19 13.84 -5.27 -2.39
N VAL A 20 14.05 -4.44 -1.36
CA VAL A 20 14.34 -4.91 -0.01
C VAL A 20 13.01 -5.30 0.63
N VAL A 21 12.90 -6.55 1.08
CA VAL A 21 11.64 -7.11 1.62
C VAL A 21 11.74 -7.34 3.12
N SER A 22 10.67 -7.01 3.86
CA SER A 22 10.61 -7.22 5.29
C SER A 22 10.42 -8.70 5.64
N ASP A 23 10.70 -9.05 6.90
CA ASP A 23 10.27 -10.30 7.48
C ASP A 23 8.75 -10.46 7.33
N ARG A 24 8.31 -11.71 7.17
CA ARG A 24 6.88 -12.03 7.09
C ARG A 24 6.18 -11.62 8.39
N CYS A 25 5.13 -10.81 8.25
CA CYS A 25 4.20 -10.51 9.32
C CYS A 25 3.49 -11.80 9.75
N ALA A 26 4.00 -12.47 10.78
CA ALA A 26 3.46 -13.74 11.29
C ALA A 26 2.56 -13.57 12.53
N ILE A 27 2.14 -12.35 12.82
CA ILE A 27 1.33 -11.97 13.99
C ILE A 27 -0.09 -11.67 13.54
N ARG A 28 -1.08 -11.99 14.37
CA ARG A 28 -2.50 -11.73 14.06
C ARG A 28 -3.12 -10.79 15.10
N PRO A 29 -4.14 -10.00 14.70
CA PRO A 29 -4.59 -9.76 13.32
C PRO A 29 -3.53 -9.02 12.48
N LYS A 30 -3.59 -9.14 11.14
CA LYS A 30 -2.67 -8.48 10.21
C LYS A 30 -3.29 -8.15 8.87
N SER A 31 -2.97 -6.99 8.35
CA SER A 31 -3.52 -6.49 7.09
C SER A 31 -2.65 -6.82 5.89
N PHE A 32 -1.33 -6.78 6.03
CA PHE A 32 -0.38 -7.19 4.99
C PHE A 32 0.46 -8.42 5.40
N ASP A 33 1.17 -9.01 4.45
CA ASP A 33 2.09 -10.13 4.64
C ASP A 33 3.55 -9.69 4.73
N ILE A 34 3.94 -8.71 3.91
CA ILE A 34 5.29 -8.13 3.83
C ILE A 34 5.19 -6.64 3.47
N ALA A 35 6.19 -5.86 3.87
CA ALA A 35 6.50 -4.57 3.28
C ALA A 35 7.70 -4.74 2.34
N ALA A 36 7.76 -3.99 1.25
CA ALA A 36 8.89 -4.04 0.32
C ALA A 36 9.21 -2.64 -0.20
N ARG A 37 10.50 -2.29 -0.30
CA ARG A 37 10.95 -0.98 -0.81
C ARG A 37 11.96 -1.12 -1.95
N ARG A 38 11.82 -0.31 -3.00
CA ARG A 38 12.79 -0.15 -4.08
C ARG A 38 12.88 1.33 -4.45
N GLY A 39 13.95 2.01 -4.00
CA GLY A 39 14.04 3.47 -4.11
C GLY A 39 12.91 4.13 -3.33
N ASP A 40 12.14 4.99 -4.00
CA ASP A 40 11.01 5.69 -3.40
C ASP A 40 9.75 4.82 -3.33
N ASP A 41 9.65 3.77 -4.17
CA ASP A 41 8.53 2.82 -4.16
C ASP A 41 8.50 2.05 -2.84
N LEU A 42 7.48 2.27 -2.03
CA LEU A 42 7.18 1.46 -0.84
C LEU A 42 5.84 0.77 -1.04
N ILE A 43 5.81 -0.56 -0.99
CA ILE A 43 4.59 -1.34 -1.15
C ILE A 43 4.27 -2.17 0.10
N LEU A 44 2.99 -2.20 0.48
CA LEU A 44 2.45 -3.07 1.53
C LEU A 44 1.67 -4.20 0.89
N VAL A 45 2.23 -5.41 0.87
CA VAL A 45 1.68 -6.51 0.05
C VAL A 45 0.92 -7.51 0.89
N LYS A 46 -0.35 -7.74 0.55
CA LYS A 46 -1.19 -8.82 1.09
C LYS A 46 -1.28 -9.96 0.07
N ILE A 47 -0.94 -11.17 0.50
CA ILE A 47 -0.80 -12.33 -0.39
C ILE A 47 -1.86 -13.38 -0.06
N LEU A 48 -2.71 -13.70 -1.04
CA LEU A 48 -3.90 -14.55 -0.85
C LEU A 48 -4.07 -15.58 -1.96
N GLY A 49 -4.36 -16.83 -1.58
CA GLY A 49 -4.73 -17.85 -2.57
C GLY A 49 -6.10 -17.58 -3.21
N ASN A 50 -7.08 -17.13 -2.43
CA ASN A 50 -8.35 -16.61 -2.94
C ASN A 50 -8.55 -15.19 -2.39
N ILE A 51 -8.71 -14.23 -3.29
CA ILE A 51 -8.85 -12.82 -2.95
C ILE A 51 -10.17 -12.50 -2.23
N ASP A 52 -11.18 -13.37 -2.29
CA ASP A 52 -12.46 -13.26 -1.55
C ASP A 52 -12.27 -13.20 -0.03
N ALA A 53 -11.14 -13.69 0.49
CA ALA A 53 -10.77 -13.58 1.89
C ALA A 53 -10.37 -12.15 2.32
N PHE A 54 -10.09 -11.25 1.37
CA PHE A 54 -9.70 -9.86 1.62
C PHE A 54 -10.90 -8.97 2.00
N ASN A 55 -11.32 -8.99 3.26
CA ASN A 55 -12.50 -8.22 3.70
C ASN A 55 -12.24 -6.70 3.80
N GLU A 56 -13.34 -5.96 3.86
CA GLU A 56 -13.40 -4.50 3.95
C GLU A 56 -12.54 -3.93 5.08
N ALA A 57 -12.67 -4.48 6.30
CA ALA A 57 -11.86 -4.03 7.44
C ALA A 57 -10.34 -4.23 7.22
N THR A 58 -9.93 -5.16 6.35
CA THR A 58 -8.52 -5.32 5.97
C THR A 58 -8.12 -4.31 4.90
N GLY A 59 -8.99 -4.07 3.92
CA GLY A 59 -8.80 -3.04 2.89
C GLY A 59 -8.64 -1.65 3.50
N HIS A 60 -9.59 -1.24 4.34
CA HIS A 60 -9.54 0.06 5.02
C HIS A 60 -8.28 0.25 5.84
N GLU A 61 -7.85 -0.77 6.58
CA GLU A 61 -6.59 -0.70 7.32
C GLU A 61 -5.38 -0.57 6.39
N MET A 62 -5.31 -1.33 5.30
CA MET A 62 -4.19 -1.22 4.35
C MET A 62 -4.14 0.16 3.70
N ARG A 63 -5.28 0.75 3.38
CA ARG A 63 -5.35 2.11 2.82
C ARG A 63 -4.85 3.14 3.82
N ARG A 64 -5.33 3.11 5.07
CA ARG A 64 -4.80 3.93 6.16
C ARG A 64 -3.29 3.78 6.33
N LEU A 65 -2.79 2.55 6.41
CA LEU A 65 -1.36 2.28 6.53
C LEU A 65 -0.57 2.79 5.31
N GLY A 66 -1.16 2.69 4.12
CA GLY A 66 -0.59 3.28 2.91
C GLY A 66 -0.44 4.80 3.06
N THR A 67 -1.50 5.47 3.50
CA THR A 67 -1.46 6.91 3.80
C THR A 67 -0.44 7.25 4.88
N TYR A 68 -0.37 6.49 5.98
CA TYR A 68 0.51 6.78 7.13
C TYR A 68 1.99 6.45 6.91
N LEU A 69 2.30 5.59 5.94
CA LEU A 69 3.67 5.17 5.64
C LEU A 69 4.14 5.67 4.28
N GLU A 70 3.29 6.40 3.55
CA GLU A 70 3.53 6.80 2.15
C GLU A 70 3.87 5.57 1.30
N ALA A 71 2.99 4.59 1.39
CA ALA A 71 3.14 3.29 0.77
C ALA A 71 1.93 2.93 -0.07
N THR A 72 2.15 2.21 -1.17
CA THR A 72 1.08 1.65 -1.98
C THR A 72 0.57 0.33 -1.37
N PRO A 73 -0.71 0.25 -0.94
CA PRO A 73 -1.31 -1.01 -0.56
C PRO A 73 -1.57 -1.87 -1.80
N LEU A 74 -1.18 -3.14 -1.77
CA LEU A 74 -1.33 -4.05 -2.91
C LEU A 74 -1.76 -5.45 -2.47
N VAL A 75 -2.67 -6.07 -3.21
CA VAL A 75 -2.99 -7.50 -3.06
C VAL A 75 -2.40 -8.28 -4.22
N ILE A 76 -1.68 -9.36 -3.92
CA ILE A 76 -1.30 -10.37 -4.91
C ILE A 76 -2.08 -11.64 -4.61
N GLY A 77 -2.87 -12.13 -5.57
CA GLY A 77 -3.65 -13.34 -5.39
C GLY A 77 -3.87 -14.18 -6.63
N LEU A 78 -4.26 -15.43 -6.44
CA LEU A 78 -4.36 -16.40 -7.54
C LEU A 78 -5.71 -16.39 -8.23
N ARG A 79 -6.79 -16.32 -7.43
CA ARG A 79 -8.16 -16.50 -7.93
C ARG A 79 -9.18 -15.70 -7.15
N SER A 80 -10.32 -15.49 -7.79
CA SER A 80 -11.57 -15.03 -7.19
C SER A 80 -12.62 -16.12 -7.39
N ARG A 81 -13.33 -16.52 -6.33
CA ARG A 81 -14.23 -17.67 -6.35
C ARG A 81 -13.51 -18.93 -6.88
N ASP A 82 -14.00 -19.45 -8.00
CA ASP A 82 -13.47 -20.65 -8.67
C ASP A 82 -12.70 -20.33 -9.95
N GLU A 83 -12.45 -19.05 -10.25
CA GLU A 83 -11.75 -18.60 -11.46
C GLU A 83 -10.42 -17.93 -11.13
N ASP A 84 -9.37 -18.29 -11.86
CA ASP A 84 -8.06 -17.63 -11.74
C ASP A 84 -8.15 -16.17 -12.19
N LEU A 85 -7.37 -15.31 -11.53
CA LEU A 85 -7.24 -13.92 -11.96
C LEU A 85 -6.58 -13.89 -13.33
N LYS A 86 -7.14 -13.10 -14.25
CA LYS A 86 -6.58 -12.98 -15.60
C LYS A 86 -5.23 -12.24 -15.54
N PRO A 87 -4.21 -12.72 -16.26
CA PRO A 87 -2.98 -11.96 -16.47
C PRO A 87 -3.27 -10.59 -17.10
N ASP A 88 -2.39 -9.62 -16.86
CA ASP A 88 -2.45 -8.24 -17.38
C ASP A 88 -3.72 -7.44 -17.04
N VAL A 89 -4.55 -7.95 -16.11
CA VAL A 89 -5.74 -7.26 -15.59
C VAL A 89 -5.54 -6.85 -14.14
N THR A 90 -5.73 -5.56 -13.85
CA THR A 90 -5.82 -5.04 -12.49
C THR A 90 -7.25 -5.17 -11.98
N TYR A 91 -7.42 -5.85 -10.85
CA TYR A 91 -8.69 -5.89 -10.13
C TYR A 91 -8.64 -4.92 -8.95
N PHE A 92 -9.79 -4.55 -8.40
CA PHE A 92 -9.85 -3.71 -7.20
C PHE A 92 -10.74 -4.37 -6.16
N ARG A 93 -10.32 -4.28 -4.89
CA ARG A 93 -11.15 -4.72 -3.78
C ARG A 93 -10.96 -3.82 -2.58
N HIS A 94 -12.07 -3.21 -2.12
CA HIS A 94 -12.06 -2.27 -0.99
C HIS A 94 -11.03 -1.13 -1.18
N GLY A 95 -10.99 -0.56 -2.40
CA GLY A 95 -10.05 0.50 -2.77
C GLY A 95 -8.58 0.08 -2.85
N VAL A 96 -8.26 -1.21 -2.85
CA VAL A 96 -6.89 -1.72 -2.97
C VAL A 96 -6.71 -2.46 -4.30
N PRO A 97 -5.68 -2.15 -5.10
CA PRO A 97 -5.38 -2.88 -6.34
C PRO A 97 -5.01 -4.33 -6.04
N VAL A 98 -5.44 -5.22 -6.93
CA VAL A 98 -5.29 -6.66 -6.82
C VAL A 98 -4.74 -7.20 -8.14
N LEU A 99 -3.57 -7.83 -8.07
CA LEU A 99 -2.86 -8.38 -9.21
C LEU A 99 -2.75 -9.91 -9.10
N SER A 100 -2.71 -10.58 -10.25
CA SER A 100 -2.20 -11.95 -10.35
C SER A 100 -0.67 -11.95 -10.16
N PRO A 101 -0.04 -13.09 -9.80
CA PRO A 101 1.42 -13.17 -9.78
C PRO A 101 2.04 -12.89 -11.15
N ASP A 102 1.38 -13.25 -12.25
CA ASP A 102 1.87 -13.00 -13.60
C ASP A 102 1.86 -11.49 -13.91
N THR A 103 0.77 -10.79 -13.55
CA THR A 103 0.70 -9.33 -13.70
C THR A 103 1.72 -8.62 -12.80
N ALA A 104 1.94 -9.09 -11.57
CA ALA A 104 2.95 -8.54 -10.68
C ALA A 104 4.37 -8.78 -11.19
N TYR A 105 4.63 -9.94 -11.80
CA TYR A 105 5.91 -10.24 -12.44
C TYR A 105 6.16 -9.29 -13.62
N ASN A 106 5.18 -9.12 -14.51
CA ASN A 106 5.29 -8.18 -15.63
C ASN A 106 5.55 -6.75 -15.13
N LEU A 107 4.81 -6.30 -14.12
CA LEU A 107 4.98 -4.96 -13.55
C LEU A 107 6.37 -4.76 -12.91
N PHE A 108 6.81 -5.68 -12.04
CA PHE A 108 7.99 -5.43 -11.21
C PHE A 108 9.31 -5.91 -11.82
N ILE A 109 9.29 -6.98 -12.61
CA ILE A 109 10.47 -7.60 -13.23
C ILE A 109 10.67 -7.12 -14.66
N GLU A 110 9.62 -7.18 -15.48
CA GLU A 110 9.71 -6.83 -16.90
C GLU A 110 9.48 -5.33 -17.16
N ASP A 111 9.09 -4.58 -16.13
CA ASP A 111 8.76 -3.14 -16.21
C ASP A 111 7.61 -2.85 -17.20
N VAL A 112 6.65 -3.79 -17.27
CA VAL A 112 5.47 -3.71 -18.14
C VAL A 112 4.21 -3.54 -17.28
N PRO A 113 3.68 -2.30 -17.14
CA PRO A 113 2.49 -2.05 -16.34
C PRO A 113 1.22 -2.58 -17.03
N PRO A 114 0.20 -2.99 -16.25
CA PRO A 114 -1.07 -3.45 -16.81
C PRO A 114 -1.82 -2.30 -17.49
N LEU A 115 -2.44 -2.57 -18.64
CA LEU A 115 -3.28 -1.60 -19.35
C LEU A 115 -4.78 -1.78 -19.04
N ILE A 116 -5.17 -2.96 -18.59
CA ILE A 116 -6.58 -3.35 -18.42
C ILE A 116 -6.91 -3.38 -16.93
N TYR A 117 -8.09 -2.88 -16.58
CA TYR A 117 -8.64 -3.07 -15.24
C TYR A 117 -10.09 -3.59 -15.28
N ALA A 118 -10.50 -4.27 -14.21
CA ALA A 118 -11.83 -4.82 -14.05
C ALA A 118 -12.71 -3.88 -13.22
N ALA A 119 -13.91 -3.55 -13.73
CA ALA A 119 -14.89 -2.72 -13.04
C ALA A 119 -16.33 -3.24 -13.31
N PRO A 120 -17.36 -2.70 -12.62
CA PRO A 120 -18.74 -3.11 -12.88
C PRO A 120 -19.09 -2.95 -14.36
N GLY A 121 -19.48 -4.05 -15.02
CA GLY A 121 -19.85 -4.06 -16.44
C GLY A 121 -18.80 -4.67 -17.37
N GLY A 122 -17.55 -4.89 -16.93
CA GLY A 122 -16.55 -5.59 -17.73
C GLY A 122 -15.11 -5.16 -17.51
N LEU A 123 -14.32 -5.27 -18.57
CA LEU A 123 -12.92 -4.87 -18.61
C LEU A 123 -12.80 -3.53 -19.33
N TYR A 124 -11.95 -2.68 -18.79
CA TYR A 124 -11.76 -1.31 -19.24
C TYR A 124 -10.28 -0.98 -19.38
N VAL A 125 -9.99 0.06 -20.15
CA VAL A 125 -8.65 0.59 -20.43
C VAL A 125 -8.71 2.11 -20.29
N ASN A 126 -7.65 2.71 -19.75
CA ASN A 126 -7.51 4.16 -19.66
C ASN A 126 -7.20 4.71 -21.05
N ILE A 127 -7.88 5.78 -21.46
CA ILE A 127 -7.63 6.46 -22.72
C ILE A 127 -6.79 7.70 -22.46
N ASP A 128 -5.76 7.91 -23.26
CA ASP A 128 -5.06 9.19 -23.32
C ASP A 128 -5.95 10.18 -24.07
N GLY A 129 -6.70 10.97 -23.31
CA GLY A 129 -7.70 11.88 -23.84
C GLY A 129 -7.11 13.01 -24.69
N ASP A 130 -5.95 13.53 -24.27
CA ASP A 130 -5.22 14.57 -25.00
C ASP A 130 -4.70 14.00 -26.33
N LEU A 131 -4.06 12.83 -26.30
CA LEU A 131 -3.57 12.17 -27.52
C LEU A 131 -4.71 11.78 -28.47
N LEU A 132 -5.85 11.33 -27.94
CA LEU A 132 -7.04 11.03 -28.74
C LEU A 132 -7.58 12.30 -29.43
N ALA A 133 -7.62 13.43 -28.72
CA ALA A 133 -8.07 14.70 -29.27
C ALA A 133 -7.15 15.16 -30.42
N ASP A 134 -5.83 15.09 -30.21
CA ASP A 134 -4.82 15.43 -31.22
C ASP A 134 -4.98 14.58 -32.50
N GLU A 135 -5.02 13.26 -32.36
CA GLU A 135 -5.16 12.33 -33.50
C GLU A 135 -6.48 12.52 -34.27
N ARG A 136 -7.57 12.82 -33.55
CA ARG A 136 -8.85 13.16 -34.18
C ARG A 136 -8.75 14.46 -34.98
N GLU A 137 -8.12 15.50 -34.42
CA GLU A 137 -8.02 16.82 -35.02
C GLU A 137 -7.07 16.86 -36.21
N ASP A 138 -5.97 16.12 -36.15
CA ASP A 138 -5.03 15.95 -37.26
C ASP A 138 -5.67 15.30 -38.50
N ARG A 139 -6.74 14.52 -38.30
CA ARG A 139 -7.56 13.95 -39.37
C ARG A 139 -8.74 14.83 -39.79
N GLU A 140 -8.85 16.03 -39.22
CA GLU A 140 -9.97 16.98 -39.39
C GLU A 140 -11.34 16.38 -39.01
N TRP A 141 -11.37 15.41 -38.10
CA TRP A 141 -12.61 14.73 -37.71
C TRP A 141 -13.37 15.47 -36.63
N SER A 142 -14.68 15.56 -36.79
CA SER A 142 -15.56 16.00 -35.70
C SER A 142 -15.77 14.88 -34.67
N LEU A 143 -16.10 15.24 -33.42
CA LEU A 143 -16.54 14.29 -32.40
C LEU A 143 -17.67 13.35 -32.89
N GLY A 144 -18.58 13.86 -33.73
CA GLY A 144 -19.68 13.07 -34.28
C GLY A 144 -19.25 12.06 -35.34
N GLN A 145 -18.19 12.37 -36.07
CA GLN A 145 -17.60 11.47 -37.05
C GLN A 145 -16.91 10.30 -36.35
N LEU A 146 -16.03 10.58 -35.39
CA LEU A 146 -15.39 9.54 -34.58
C LEU A 146 -16.42 8.68 -33.83
N ALA A 147 -17.48 9.30 -33.29
CA ALA A 147 -18.55 8.56 -32.64
C ALA A 147 -19.26 7.57 -33.57
N SER A 148 -19.39 7.93 -34.86
CA SER A 148 -20.02 7.08 -35.87
C SER A 148 -19.13 5.89 -36.24
N GLU A 149 -17.82 6.10 -36.39
CA GLU A 149 -16.83 5.04 -36.63
C GLU A 149 -16.78 4.03 -35.46
N LEU A 150 -16.85 4.53 -34.22
CA LEU A 150 -16.82 3.70 -33.02
C LEU A 150 -18.17 3.09 -32.63
N GLY A 151 -19.27 3.49 -33.30
CA GLY A 151 -20.62 3.06 -32.93
C GLY A 151 -21.08 3.54 -31.55
N VAL A 152 -20.53 4.66 -31.06
CA VAL A 152 -20.86 5.24 -29.74
C VAL A 152 -21.55 6.61 -29.90
N SER A 153 -21.92 7.23 -28.78
CA SER A 153 -22.51 8.58 -28.82
C SER A 153 -21.42 9.66 -28.93
N ARG A 154 -21.74 10.80 -29.54
CA ARG A 154 -20.85 11.99 -29.54
C ARG A 154 -20.41 12.39 -28.12
N ARG A 155 -21.31 12.26 -27.13
CA ARG A 155 -21.01 12.54 -25.73
C ARG A 155 -19.98 11.55 -25.16
N THR A 156 -20.00 10.30 -25.61
CA THR A 156 -19.04 9.28 -25.18
C THR A 156 -17.65 9.63 -25.65
N VAL A 157 -17.48 10.01 -26.93
CA VAL A 157 -16.19 10.46 -27.46
C VAL A 157 -15.66 11.68 -26.71
N SER A 158 -16.52 12.68 -26.47
CA SER A 158 -16.15 13.85 -25.65
C SER A 158 -15.60 13.42 -24.28
N LYS A 159 -16.25 12.44 -23.63
CA LYS A 159 -15.76 11.94 -22.34
C LYS A 159 -14.42 11.21 -22.44
N TYR A 160 -14.15 10.48 -23.52
CA TYR A 160 -12.84 9.85 -23.71
C TYR A 160 -11.75 10.90 -23.84
N GLU A 161 -11.99 11.98 -24.58
CA GLU A 161 -11.08 13.14 -24.65
C GLU A 161 -10.96 13.86 -23.30
N ASP A 162 -12.01 13.84 -22.47
CA ASP A 162 -11.97 14.33 -21.09
C ASP A 162 -11.27 13.33 -20.12
N GLY A 163 -10.63 12.27 -20.60
CA GLY A 163 -9.88 11.28 -19.79
C GLY A 163 -10.69 10.10 -19.26
N MET A 164 -11.91 9.85 -19.77
CA MET A 164 -12.73 8.71 -19.36
C MET A 164 -12.23 7.39 -19.94
N ASN A 165 -12.35 6.33 -19.14
CA ASN A 165 -12.00 4.97 -19.53
C ASN A 165 -12.98 4.35 -20.54
N ALA A 166 -12.47 3.50 -21.43
CA ALA A 166 -13.23 2.81 -22.46
C ALA A 166 -13.25 1.30 -22.23
N SER A 167 -14.21 0.59 -22.82
CA SER A 167 -14.16 -0.88 -22.85
C SER A 167 -12.99 -1.35 -23.72
N VAL A 168 -12.50 -2.56 -23.47
CA VAL A 168 -11.43 -3.16 -24.30
C VAL A 168 -11.80 -3.17 -25.79
N GLU A 169 -13.07 -3.46 -26.13
CA GLU A 169 -13.55 -3.46 -27.51
C GLU A 169 -13.42 -2.08 -28.19
N VAL A 170 -13.76 -1.00 -27.47
CA VAL A 170 -13.63 0.38 -27.98
C VAL A 170 -12.16 0.78 -28.08
N ALA A 171 -11.33 0.41 -27.11
CA ALA A 171 -9.90 0.68 -27.15
C ALA A 171 -9.21 -0.01 -28.35
N MET A 172 -9.59 -1.25 -28.65
CA MET A 172 -9.13 -1.96 -29.85
C MET A 172 -9.59 -1.26 -31.14
N ALA A 173 -10.85 -0.84 -31.22
CA ALA A 173 -11.36 -0.11 -32.37
C ALA A 173 -10.62 1.23 -32.59
N LEU A 174 -10.31 1.94 -31.50
CA LEU A 174 -9.50 3.16 -31.55
C LEU A 174 -8.08 2.90 -32.07
N GLN A 175 -7.40 1.86 -31.58
CA GLN A 175 -6.07 1.48 -32.07
C GLN A 175 -6.09 1.07 -33.55
N GLU A 176 -7.10 0.31 -34.00
CA GLU A 176 -7.24 -0.05 -35.41
C GLU A 176 -7.51 1.17 -36.31
N LEU A 177 -8.27 2.14 -35.80
CA LEU A 177 -8.64 3.34 -36.55
C LEU A 177 -7.46 4.29 -36.68
N PHE A 178 -6.72 4.52 -35.60
CA PHE A 178 -5.66 5.53 -35.56
C PHE A 178 -4.25 4.98 -35.82
N GLU A 179 -4.04 3.66 -35.66
CA GLU A 179 -2.71 3.02 -35.73
C GLU A 179 -1.69 3.58 -34.71
N THR A 180 -2.19 4.24 -33.66
CA THR A 180 -1.42 4.87 -32.58
C THR A 180 -1.84 4.24 -31.23
N PRO A 181 -0.92 4.03 -30.27
CA PRO A 181 -1.28 3.57 -28.93
C PRO A 181 -1.98 4.68 -28.12
N LEU A 182 -3.31 4.74 -28.21
CA LEU A 182 -4.15 5.74 -27.54
C LEU A 182 -4.52 5.39 -26.08
N THR A 183 -3.83 4.42 -25.50
CA THR A 183 -4.16 3.85 -24.19
C THR A 183 -3.05 4.11 -23.19
N SER A 184 -3.42 4.51 -21.99
CA SER A 184 -2.48 4.74 -20.90
C SER A 184 -2.46 3.55 -19.93
N PRO A 185 -1.33 3.29 -19.25
CA PRO A 185 -1.27 2.28 -18.20
C PRO A 185 -2.27 2.54 -17.06
N VAL A 186 -2.63 1.48 -16.37
CA VAL A 186 -3.33 1.56 -15.08
C VAL A 186 -2.28 1.87 -14.04
N ASP A 187 -2.42 3.01 -13.38
CA ASP A 187 -1.52 3.39 -12.31
C ASP A 187 -1.81 2.55 -11.06
N VAL A 188 -0.88 1.64 -10.75
CA VAL A 188 -0.97 0.74 -9.59
C VAL A 188 -0.24 1.31 -8.39
N LEU A 189 0.80 2.14 -8.59
CA LEU A 189 1.72 2.56 -7.55
C LEU A 189 1.40 3.97 -7.01
N GLU A 190 1.09 4.92 -7.90
CA GLU A 190 0.85 6.32 -7.56
C GLU A 190 -0.66 6.68 -7.57
N GLY A 191 -1.49 5.92 -8.29
CA GLY A 191 -2.84 6.34 -8.68
C GLY A 191 -4.01 5.42 -8.32
N ALA A 192 -3.88 4.57 -7.29
CA ALA A 192 -5.01 3.72 -6.86
C ALA A 192 -6.26 4.52 -6.44
N ASP A 193 -6.11 5.82 -6.14
CA ASP A 193 -7.21 6.74 -5.84
C ASP A 193 -7.86 7.35 -7.11
N ASP A 194 -7.16 7.43 -8.25
CA ASP A 194 -7.70 8.04 -9.48
C ASP A 194 -8.63 7.10 -10.26
N VAL A 195 -8.40 5.77 -10.17
CA VAL A 195 -9.29 4.76 -10.80
C VAL A 195 -10.63 4.64 -10.07
N HIS A 196 -10.72 5.21 -8.85
CA HIS A 196 -11.92 5.31 -8.05
C HIS A 196 -12.04 6.71 -7.44
N GLU A 197 -12.58 7.67 -8.20
CA GLU A 197 -12.92 9.07 -7.82
C GLU A 197 -13.71 9.26 -6.50
N THR A 198 -13.90 8.25 -5.64
CA THR A 198 -14.96 8.24 -4.63
C THR A 198 -14.60 7.76 -3.23
N GLU A 199 -13.39 7.26 -2.92
CA GLU A 199 -13.10 6.84 -1.55
C GLU A 199 -11.93 7.62 -0.94
N THR A 200 -12.22 8.62 -0.13
CA THR A 200 -11.23 9.23 0.77
C THR A 200 -10.59 8.18 1.66
N THR A 201 -9.35 8.43 2.12
CA THR A 201 -8.72 7.58 3.14
C THR A 201 -9.72 7.37 4.30
N PRO A 202 -9.99 6.12 4.71
CA PRO A 202 -10.92 5.85 5.80
C PRO A 202 -10.45 6.48 7.10
N ASP A 203 -11.38 6.99 7.91
CA ASP A 203 -11.06 7.58 9.21
C ASP A 203 -10.29 6.62 10.13
N ASP A 204 -9.49 7.20 11.01
CA ASP A 204 -8.75 6.50 12.06
C ASP A 204 -9.71 5.71 12.96
N PRO A 205 -9.35 4.47 13.34
CA PRO A 205 -10.12 3.74 14.35
C PRO A 205 -9.90 4.35 15.74
N ASP A 206 -10.87 4.13 16.63
CA ASP A 206 -10.65 4.37 18.06
C ASP A 206 -9.45 3.56 18.56
N ALA A 207 -8.66 4.16 19.44
CA ALA A 207 -7.59 3.46 20.12
C ALA A 207 -8.14 2.30 20.96
N ASP A 208 -7.37 1.21 21.06
CA ASP A 208 -7.62 0.16 22.03
C ASP A 208 -7.55 0.79 23.45
N PRO A 209 -8.51 0.51 24.36
CA PRO A 209 -8.47 1.06 25.72
C PRO A 209 -7.16 0.80 26.46
N ASP A 210 -6.48 -0.31 26.16
CA ASP A 210 -5.18 -0.62 26.75
C ASP A 210 -4.05 0.31 26.24
N ASP A 211 -4.23 0.92 25.06
CA ASP A 211 -3.25 1.76 24.38
C ASP A 211 -3.51 3.27 24.56
N GLU A 212 -4.64 3.68 25.16
CA GLU A 212 -5.04 5.09 25.34
C GLU A 212 -3.95 5.95 26.01
N GLN A 213 -3.28 5.45 27.06
CA GLN A 213 -2.24 6.24 27.71
C GLN A 213 -1.01 6.39 26.81
N VAL A 214 -0.66 5.36 26.03
CA VAL A 214 0.48 5.44 25.10
C VAL A 214 0.17 6.47 24.02
N VAL A 215 -1.04 6.42 23.46
CA VAL A 215 -1.52 7.41 22.47
C VAL A 215 -1.47 8.82 23.08
N ALA A 216 -2.04 9.03 24.26
CA ALA A 216 -2.06 10.33 24.91
C ALA A 216 -0.67 10.91 25.19
N VAL A 217 0.30 10.07 25.58
CA VAL A 217 1.68 10.50 25.82
C VAL A 217 2.37 10.89 24.51
N LEU A 218 2.23 10.09 23.45
CA LEU A 218 2.79 10.41 22.13
C LEU A 218 2.18 11.68 21.54
N THR A 219 0.86 11.86 21.66
CA THR A 219 0.18 13.09 21.24
C THR A 219 0.67 14.31 22.04
N LYS A 220 0.83 14.18 23.36
CA LYS A 220 1.36 15.26 24.19
C LYS A 220 2.81 15.60 23.84
N ALA A 221 3.60 14.62 23.42
CA ALA A 221 4.99 14.83 22.99
C ALA A 221 5.08 15.64 21.70
N GLY A 222 4.01 15.69 20.88
CA GLY A 222 3.93 16.44 19.63
C GLY A 222 3.61 15.60 18.40
N TYR A 223 3.44 14.28 18.53
CA TYR A 223 3.11 13.43 17.40
C TYR A 223 1.62 13.50 17.01
N SER A 224 1.36 13.48 15.70
CA SER A 224 0.10 13.01 15.15
C SER A 224 0.07 11.49 15.25
N VAL A 225 -0.86 10.92 16.03
CA VAL A 225 -0.88 9.48 16.38
C VAL A 225 -2.08 8.80 15.75
N HIS A 226 -1.81 7.84 14.88
CA HIS A 226 -2.82 7.05 14.17
C HIS A 226 -2.91 5.63 14.73
N PRO A 227 -3.97 5.27 15.47
CA PRO A 227 -4.16 3.92 15.95
C PRO A 227 -4.33 2.89 14.82
N THR A 228 -3.89 1.66 15.06
CA THR A 228 -4.00 0.55 14.10
C THR A 228 -4.59 -0.67 14.78
N LEU A 229 -5.48 -1.39 14.10
CA LEU A 229 -6.18 -2.55 14.64
C LEU A 229 -5.65 -3.87 14.07
N ARG A 230 -5.00 -3.83 12.90
CA ARG A 230 -4.61 -5.02 12.14
C ARG A 230 -3.19 -4.90 11.62
N SER A 231 -2.28 -4.45 12.46
CA SER A 231 -0.87 -4.34 12.14
C SER A 231 0.00 -5.02 13.22
N PRO A 232 1.30 -5.24 12.96
CA PRO A 232 2.22 -5.71 13.98
C PRO A 232 2.49 -4.65 15.05
N PHE A 233 2.17 -3.38 14.81
CA PHE A 233 2.20 -2.28 15.75
C PHE A 233 0.78 -1.94 16.24
N LYS A 234 0.67 -1.02 17.19
CA LYS A 234 -0.59 -0.51 17.75
C LYS A 234 -0.90 0.89 17.27
N ALA A 235 0.12 1.68 16.94
CA ALA A 235 -0.05 3.00 16.32
C ALA A 235 1.10 3.31 15.36
N VAL A 236 0.82 4.20 14.41
CA VAL A 236 1.81 4.91 13.59
C VAL A 236 1.78 6.37 14.01
N SER A 237 2.93 6.92 14.39
CA SER A 237 3.06 8.29 14.84
C SER A 237 3.91 9.11 13.87
N ARG A 238 3.46 10.31 13.53
CA ARG A 238 4.12 11.23 12.60
C ARG A 238 4.46 12.55 13.28
N ASP A 239 5.66 13.03 13.03
CA ASP A 239 6.08 14.37 13.41
C ASP A 239 5.73 15.33 12.27
N GLU A 240 4.72 16.18 12.47
CA GLU A 240 4.24 17.13 11.45
C GLU A 240 5.00 18.47 11.47
N ASP A 241 5.78 18.74 12.52
CA ASP A 241 6.30 20.08 12.82
C ASP A 241 7.69 20.37 12.24
N ASP A 242 8.54 19.35 12.00
CA ASP A 242 9.98 19.58 11.77
C ASP A 242 10.47 19.44 10.31
N GLY A 243 9.55 19.31 9.35
CA GLY A 243 9.88 19.11 7.92
C GLY A 243 10.64 17.81 7.61
N ASN A 244 10.93 17.04 8.65
CA ASN A 244 11.53 15.72 8.62
C ASN A 244 10.38 14.74 8.86
N ASN A 245 10.04 13.94 7.85
CA ASN A 245 8.86 13.07 7.85
C ASN A 245 9.11 11.81 8.72
N ASP A 246 9.58 12.01 9.96
CA ASP A 246 10.00 10.96 10.88
C ASP A 246 8.76 10.21 11.38
N VAL A 247 8.65 8.95 10.99
CA VAL A 247 7.56 8.06 11.39
C VAL A 247 8.03 7.08 12.46
N VAL A 248 7.21 6.89 13.49
CA VAL A 248 7.47 5.95 14.59
C VAL A 248 6.38 4.89 14.64
N LEU A 249 6.79 3.63 14.53
CA LEU A 249 5.92 2.46 14.75
C LEU A 249 5.91 2.12 16.24
N THR A 250 4.73 2.19 16.85
CA THR A 250 4.58 1.97 18.29
C THR A 250 3.89 0.65 18.57
N GLY A 251 4.54 -0.26 19.29
CA GLY A 251 3.94 -1.46 19.86
C GLY A 251 3.68 -1.28 21.36
N HIS A 252 2.66 -1.95 21.90
CA HIS A 252 2.41 -1.94 23.33
C HIS A 252 1.86 -3.29 23.80
N SER A 253 2.49 -3.87 24.82
CA SER A 253 2.00 -5.04 25.58
C SER A 253 2.95 -5.37 26.73
N LYS A 254 2.57 -6.34 27.57
CA LYS A 254 3.53 -7.04 28.46
C LYS A 254 4.69 -7.65 27.66
N PHE A 255 5.91 -7.57 28.21
CA PHE A 255 7.12 -8.06 27.54
C PHE A 255 7.26 -9.59 27.60
N THR A 256 6.54 -10.27 26.71
CA THR A 256 6.53 -11.74 26.57
C THR A 256 7.41 -12.18 25.39
N LYS A 257 7.57 -13.50 25.19
CA LYS A 257 8.20 -14.04 23.97
C LYS A 257 7.48 -13.60 22.69
N ALA A 258 6.15 -13.45 22.76
CA ALA A 258 5.35 -12.96 21.64
C ALA A 258 5.62 -11.46 21.37
N ALA A 259 5.75 -10.65 22.42
CA ALA A 259 6.15 -9.24 22.30
C ALA A 259 7.56 -9.11 21.71
N LYS A 260 8.53 -9.93 22.14
CA LYS A 260 9.86 -9.97 21.55
C LYS A 260 9.81 -10.31 20.05
N LYS A 261 9.01 -11.30 19.64
CA LYS A 261 8.80 -11.62 18.22
C LYS A 261 8.15 -10.46 17.45
N ARG A 262 7.22 -9.74 18.08
CA ARG A 262 6.56 -8.56 17.50
C ARG A 262 7.54 -7.41 17.30
N ALA A 263 8.37 -7.11 18.28
CA ALA A 263 9.42 -6.10 18.19
C ALA A 263 10.39 -6.41 17.04
N ARG A 264 10.80 -7.68 16.85
CA ARG A 264 11.63 -8.08 15.69
C ARG A 264 10.97 -7.78 14.34
N ILE A 265 9.70 -8.14 14.20
CA ILE A 265 8.94 -7.86 12.97
C ILE A 265 8.81 -6.36 12.76
N MET A 266 8.54 -5.58 13.81
CA MET A 266 8.48 -4.12 13.72
C MET A 266 9.82 -3.53 13.27
N SER A 267 10.94 -3.98 13.82
CA SER A 267 12.27 -3.57 13.36
C SER A 267 12.48 -3.88 11.88
N SER A 268 12.16 -5.10 11.44
CA SER A 268 12.33 -5.50 10.04
C SER A 268 11.47 -4.65 9.10
N ILE A 269 10.23 -4.34 9.49
CA ILE A 269 9.39 -3.39 8.75
C ILE A 269 10.01 -2.01 8.75
N GLY A 270 10.43 -1.50 9.93
CA GLY A 270 11.02 -0.19 10.10
C GLY A 270 12.25 0.04 9.21
N ARG A 271 13.09 -0.97 9.04
CA ARG A 271 14.22 -0.91 8.10
C ARG A 271 13.79 -0.73 6.64
N VAL A 272 12.70 -1.38 6.23
CA VAL A 272 12.16 -1.29 4.87
C VAL A 272 11.38 0.00 4.66
N THR A 273 10.60 0.42 5.66
CA THR A 273 9.78 1.64 5.60
C THR A 273 10.58 2.90 5.91
N HIS A 274 11.84 2.78 6.33
CA HIS A 274 12.68 3.87 6.86
C HIS A 274 12.04 4.57 8.08
N THR A 275 11.39 3.79 8.93
CA THR A 275 10.72 4.29 10.14
C THR A 275 11.40 3.76 11.38
N ARG A 276 11.28 4.49 12.49
CA ARG A 276 11.77 4.02 13.80
C ARG A 276 10.73 3.14 14.47
N SER A 277 11.15 2.29 15.40
CA SER A 277 10.24 1.40 16.14
C SER A 277 10.47 1.51 17.63
N VAL A 278 9.38 1.70 18.38
CA VAL A 278 9.35 1.70 19.84
C VAL A 278 8.33 0.69 20.34
N TYR A 279 8.67 -0.02 21.41
CA TYR A 279 7.80 -0.98 22.04
C TYR A 279 7.63 -0.63 23.52
N VAL A 280 6.44 -0.17 23.87
CA VAL A 280 6.09 0.23 25.23
C VAL A 280 5.74 -1.00 26.06
N VAL A 281 6.37 -1.13 27.23
CA VAL A 281 6.19 -2.28 28.14
C VAL A 281 6.02 -1.81 29.58
N GLU A 282 5.50 -2.67 30.45
CA GLU A 282 5.47 -2.40 31.89
C GLU A 282 6.87 -2.43 32.50
N ARG A 283 7.68 -3.42 32.09
CA ARG A 283 9.07 -3.62 32.53
C ARG A 283 9.90 -4.28 31.44
N ALA A 284 11.13 -3.80 31.25
CA ALA A 284 12.10 -4.37 30.33
C ALA A 284 13.35 -4.86 31.08
N LYS A 285 13.99 -5.93 30.58
CA LYS A 285 15.29 -6.41 31.09
C LYS A 285 16.46 -6.10 30.15
N GLN A 286 16.14 -5.49 29.02
CA GLN A 286 17.02 -5.15 27.92
C GLN A 286 16.47 -3.87 27.31
N GLU A 287 17.31 -3.08 26.65
CA GLU A 287 16.90 -1.77 26.15
C GLU A 287 16.32 -1.83 24.74
N SER A 288 16.61 -2.88 23.98
CA SER A 288 16.16 -3.01 22.59
C SER A 288 15.90 -4.47 22.20
N VAL A 289 15.24 -4.68 21.06
CA VAL A 289 15.10 -5.97 20.37
C VAL A 289 15.32 -5.76 18.87
N ASP A 290 16.43 -6.27 18.37
CA ASP A 290 16.84 -6.26 16.97
C ASP A 290 16.71 -4.85 16.32
N GLY A 291 16.91 -3.76 17.08
CA GLY A 291 16.75 -2.36 16.63
C GLY A 291 15.41 -1.69 16.99
N THR A 292 14.46 -2.41 17.60
CA THR A 292 13.27 -1.79 18.24
C THR A 292 13.58 -1.40 19.67
N ALA A 293 13.46 -0.11 20.00
CA ALA A 293 13.66 0.37 21.36
C ALA A 293 12.55 -0.14 22.29
N LEU A 294 12.91 -0.68 23.45
CA LEU A 294 11.96 -1.00 24.52
C LEU A 294 11.92 0.17 25.47
N VAL A 295 10.73 0.71 25.74
CA VAL A 295 10.54 1.85 26.66
C VAL A 295 9.52 1.46 27.71
N GLU A 296 9.83 1.72 28.98
CA GLU A 296 8.87 1.46 30.05
C GLU A 296 7.77 2.53 30.05
N ARG A 297 6.54 2.16 30.43
CA ARG A 297 5.41 3.11 30.44
C ARG A 297 5.64 4.32 31.35
N GLU A 298 6.34 4.13 32.46
CA GLU A 298 6.70 5.20 33.40
C GLU A 298 7.76 6.13 32.77
N GLU A 299 8.80 5.56 32.15
CA GLU A 299 9.82 6.28 31.40
C GLU A 299 9.21 7.12 30.27
N LEU A 300 8.29 6.54 29.49
CA LEU A 300 7.63 7.25 28.39
C LEU A 300 6.87 8.50 28.87
N ALA A 301 6.24 8.43 30.05
CA ALA A 301 5.47 9.52 30.62
C ALA A 301 6.33 10.68 31.15
N GLU A 302 7.62 10.44 31.39
CA GLU A 302 8.59 11.44 31.82
C GLU A 302 9.22 12.21 30.65
N LEU A 303 9.15 11.67 29.43
CA LEU A 303 9.65 12.32 28.22
C LEU A 303 8.80 13.55 27.89
N GLY A 304 9.45 14.70 27.76
CA GLY A 304 8.80 16.00 27.65
C GLY A 304 8.38 16.39 26.24
N ASP A 305 9.10 15.89 25.23
CA ASP A 305 8.91 16.28 23.83
C ASP A 305 9.31 15.16 22.84
N VAL A 306 9.00 15.38 21.55
CA VAL A 306 9.37 14.52 20.42
C VAL A 306 10.87 14.22 20.40
N ALA A 307 11.71 15.22 20.59
CA ALA A 307 13.15 15.12 20.41
C ALA A 307 13.79 14.20 21.45
N GLU A 308 13.33 14.25 22.71
CA GLU A 308 13.76 13.33 23.77
C GLU A 308 13.40 11.88 23.44
N LEU A 309 12.16 11.62 22.99
CA LEU A 309 11.75 10.27 22.58
C LEU A 309 12.55 9.78 21.38
N GLN A 310 12.73 10.60 20.35
CA GLN A 310 13.52 10.25 19.18
C GLN A 310 14.96 9.92 19.55
N LYS A 311 15.55 10.68 20.47
CA LYS A 311 16.90 10.43 20.97
C LYS A 311 16.99 9.07 21.66
N VAL A 312 16.07 8.75 22.57
CA VAL A 312 16.03 7.44 23.25
C VAL A 312 15.89 6.31 22.24
N ILE A 313 14.99 6.44 21.26
CA ILE A 313 14.79 5.42 20.22
C ILE A 313 16.07 5.22 19.41
N ARG A 314 16.74 6.30 18.99
CA ARG A 314 17.98 6.23 18.22
C ARG A 314 19.11 5.59 19.02
N GLU A 315 19.38 6.05 20.24
CA GLU A 315 20.46 5.52 21.08
C GLU A 315 20.29 4.02 21.31
N ARG A 316 19.06 3.56 21.59
CA ARG A 316 18.77 2.14 21.82
C ARG A 316 18.83 1.29 20.55
N ALA A 317 18.51 1.86 19.39
CA ALA A 317 18.63 1.16 18.11
C ALA A 317 20.11 0.99 17.71
N GLU A 318 20.93 2.03 17.84
CA GLU A 318 22.36 2.02 17.46
C GLU A 318 23.22 1.16 18.40
N HIS A 319 22.90 1.13 19.70
CA HIS A 319 23.64 0.32 20.67
C HIS A 319 23.61 -1.19 20.38
N GLU A 320 22.57 -1.69 19.72
CA GLU A 320 22.44 -3.11 19.36
C GLU A 320 23.18 -3.46 18.06
N GLU A 321 23.36 -2.51 17.14
CA GLU A 321 24.15 -2.74 15.92
C GLU A 321 25.67 -2.81 16.21
N ALA A 322 26.11 -2.21 17.31
CA ALA A 322 27.51 -2.18 17.73
C ALA A 322 27.92 -3.34 18.68
N ALA A 323 26.96 -4.14 19.17
CA ALA A 323 27.15 -5.19 20.18
C ALA A 323 27.11 -6.61 19.59
#